data_AF-A0AA36HAY0-F1
#
_entry.id   AF-A0AA36HAY0-F1
#
_cell.length_a   1.000
_cell.length_b   1.000
_cell.length_c   1.000
_cell.angle_alpha   90.00
_cell.angle_beta   90.00
_cell.angle_gamma   90.00
#
_symmetry.space_group_name_H-M   'P 1'
#
loop_
_entity.id
_entity.type
_entity.pdbx_description
1 polymer ?
#
loop_
_entity_poly.entity_id
_entity_poly.type
_entity_poly.pdbx_seq_one_letter_code
_entity_poly.pdbx_strand_id
1 'polypeptide(L)'
;MPQNNRKADKLSGCSFMYVDEVYTFGFITNEQTFCFKARDLYSSKDFAILAVTGLLDLATVMAVRRTAKAAKIMRGEVYAKHLMELKLLKQAITQAAAFAVQILCVAFFVAVFDSEWTVWAFTAVAWNLLHLIDPIIILAFNKEFRRLILSSPKPSSTKDRTSHIVFHTRQTTTF
;
A
#
# COMPACT_ATOMS: atom_id res chain seq x y z
N MET A 1 -6.61 40.90 -34.06
CA MET A 1 -5.91 39.62 -33.87
C MET A 1 -6.92 38.59 -33.38
N PRO A 2 -6.94 37.37 -33.94
CA PRO A 2 -8.12 36.53 -33.89
C PRO A 2 -8.25 35.84 -32.52
N GLN A 3 -9.41 36.03 -31.89
CA GLN A 3 -9.85 35.22 -30.76
C GLN A 3 -10.04 33.78 -31.24
N ASN A 4 -9.11 32.91 -30.87
CA ASN A 4 -9.18 31.50 -31.20
C ASN A 4 -10.22 30.83 -30.30
N ASN A 5 -11.39 30.60 -30.89
CA ASN A 5 -12.55 29.91 -30.33
C ASN A 5 -12.27 28.43 -30.03
N ARG A 6 -11.46 28.14 -29.01
CA ARG A 6 -11.55 26.83 -28.34
C ARG A 6 -12.83 26.83 -27.51
N LYS A 7 -13.91 26.38 -28.14
CA LYS A 7 -15.07 25.80 -27.48
C LYS A 7 -14.55 24.61 -26.66
N ALA A 8 -14.01 24.87 -25.48
CA ALA A 8 -13.94 23.86 -24.44
C ALA A 8 -15.40 23.54 -24.14
N ASP A 9 -15.80 22.32 -24.48
CA ASP A 9 -17.14 21.82 -24.27
C ASP A 9 -17.55 22.10 -22.82
N LYS A 10 -18.43 23.09 -22.66
CA LYS A 10 -19.08 23.41 -21.39
C LYS A 10 -19.99 22.22 -21.06
N LEU A 11 -19.41 21.18 -20.49
CA LEU A 11 -20.12 20.21 -19.68
C LEU A 11 -20.57 20.98 -18.42
N SER A 12 -21.74 21.61 -18.50
CA SER A 12 -22.58 22.06 -17.38
C SER A 12 -21.82 22.57 -16.13
N GLY A 13 -21.02 23.63 -16.29
CA GLY A 13 -20.41 24.33 -15.14
C GLY A 13 -19.14 23.71 -14.54
N CYS A 14 -18.55 22.70 -15.19
CA CYS A 14 -17.27 22.11 -14.78
C CYS A 14 -16.20 22.41 -15.82
N SER A 15 -15.29 23.34 -15.50
CA SER A 15 -14.14 23.62 -16.38
C SER A 15 -12.92 22.86 -15.88
N PHE A 16 -12.45 21.87 -16.65
CA PHE A 16 -11.17 21.22 -16.37
C PHE A 16 -10.05 22.15 -16.78
N MET A 17 -9.26 22.61 -15.82
CA MET A 17 -8.18 23.56 -16.05
C MET A 17 -7.05 23.37 -15.05
N TYR A 18 -5.90 23.89 -15.40
CA TYR A 18 -4.75 23.90 -14.52
C TYR A 18 -5.01 24.88 -13.37
N VAL A 19 -4.74 24.46 -12.13
CA VAL A 19 -4.88 25.28 -10.92
C VAL A 19 -3.48 25.59 -10.41
N ASP A 20 -3.05 26.83 -10.66
CA ASP A 20 -1.68 27.31 -10.40
C ASP A 20 -1.30 27.24 -8.91
N GLU A 21 -2.29 27.41 -8.02
CA GLU A 21 -2.09 27.41 -6.56
C GLU A 21 -1.56 26.07 -6.02
N VAL A 22 -1.91 24.97 -6.69
CA VAL A 22 -1.60 23.60 -6.28
C VAL A 22 -0.89 22.80 -7.37
N TYR A 23 -0.48 23.47 -8.46
CA TYR A 23 0.22 22.90 -9.61
C TYR A 23 -0.41 21.61 -10.15
N THR A 24 -1.74 21.52 -10.14
CA THR A 24 -2.47 20.32 -10.58
C THR A 24 -3.59 20.66 -11.54
N PHE A 25 -3.90 19.73 -12.44
CA PHE A 25 -5.09 19.83 -13.27
C PHE A 25 -6.31 19.43 -12.45
N GLY A 26 -7.28 20.33 -12.35
CA GLY A 26 -8.48 20.12 -11.58
C GLY A 26 -9.69 20.74 -12.28
N PHE A 27 -10.88 20.47 -11.74
CA PHE A 27 -12.06 21.19 -12.17
C PHE A 27 -12.14 22.49 -11.35
N ILE A 28 -12.24 23.66 -12.01
CA ILE A 28 -12.72 24.89 -11.37
C ILE A 28 -14.23 24.83 -11.34
N THR A 29 -14.75 25.11 -10.16
CA THR A 29 -16.11 24.76 -9.78
C THR A 29 -16.68 25.86 -8.94
N ASN A 30 -17.86 26.36 -9.30
CA ASN A 30 -18.70 27.15 -8.40
C ASN A 30 -19.06 26.25 -7.20
N GLU A 31 -19.13 26.77 -5.97
CA GLU A 31 -19.35 25.97 -4.74
C GLU A 31 -20.60 25.07 -4.80
N GLN A 32 -21.55 25.37 -5.69
CA GLN A 32 -22.80 24.64 -5.88
C GLN A 32 -22.77 23.58 -6.99
N THR A 33 -21.67 23.44 -7.73
CA THR A 33 -21.58 22.51 -8.86
C THR A 33 -21.22 21.09 -8.44
N PHE A 34 -21.70 20.08 -9.18
CA PHE A 34 -21.39 18.67 -8.95
C PHE A 34 -19.88 18.39 -8.90
N CYS A 35 -19.10 19.05 -9.75
CA CYS A 35 -17.66 18.85 -9.78
C CYS A 35 -16.95 19.42 -8.56
N PHE A 36 -17.48 20.47 -7.90
CA PHE A 36 -16.93 20.94 -6.62
C PHE A 36 -17.07 19.83 -5.60
N LYS A 37 -18.29 19.27 -5.46
CA LYS A 37 -18.58 18.17 -4.55
C LYS A 37 -17.78 16.91 -4.88
N ALA A 38 -17.57 16.61 -6.16
CA ALA A 38 -16.75 15.46 -6.57
C ALA A 38 -15.27 15.64 -6.23
N ARG A 39 -14.71 16.84 -6.44
CA ARG A 39 -13.33 17.20 -6.06
C ARG A 39 -13.15 17.18 -4.55
N ASP A 40 -14.04 17.84 -3.81
CA ASP A 40 -13.99 17.93 -2.36
C ASP A 40 -14.17 16.55 -1.70
N LEU A 41 -15.05 15.71 -2.26
CA LEU A 41 -15.17 14.30 -1.87
C LEU A 41 -13.91 13.48 -2.20
N TYR A 42 -13.21 13.79 -3.29
CA TYR A 42 -11.98 13.09 -3.66
C TYR A 42 -10.82 13.49 -2.73
N SER A 43 -10.59 14.79 -2.54
CA SER A 43 -9.56 15.30 -1.63
C SER A 43 -9.81 14.89 -0.18
N SER A 44 -11.07 14.91 0.30
CA SER A 44 -11.39 14.43 1.64
C SER A 44 -11.17 12.92 1.82
N LYS A 45 -11.35 12.12 0.77
CA LYS A 45 -11.02 10.69 0.78
C LYS A 45 -9.52 10.44 0.90
N ASP A 46 -8.69 11.23 0.23
CA ASP A 46 -7.23 11.08 0.33
C ASP A 46 -6.75 11.34 1.78
N PHE A 47 -7.26 12.38 2.44
CA PHE A 47 -6.98 12.62 3.86
C PHE A 47 -7.51 11.50 4.77
N ALA A 48 -8.70 10.96 4.50
CA ALA A 48 -9.24 9.84 5.25
C ALA A 48 -8.38 8.57 5.10
N ILE A 49 -7.90 8.28 3.88
CA ILE A 49 -7.00 7.15 3.60
C ILE A 49 -5.67 7.33 4.33
N LEU A 50 -5.10 8.54 4.32
CA LEU A 50 -3.87 8.85 5.05
C LEU A 50 -4.07 8.68 6.57
N ALA A 51 -5.19 9.16 7.11
CA ALA A 51 -5.51 9.01 8.53
C ALA A 51 -5.69 7.54 8.93
N VAL A 52 -6.43 6.75 8.15
CA VAL A 52 -6.62 5.32 8.40
C VAL A 52 -5.29 4.57 8.31
N THR A 53 -4.47 4.86 7.30
CA THR A 53 -3.14 4.24 7.13
C THR A 53 -2.23 4.57 8.32
N GLY A 54 -2.20 5.83 8.75
CA GLY A 54 -1.45 6.23 9.95
C GLY A 54 -1.91 5.55 11.24
N LEU A 55 -3.22 5.32 11.40
CA LEU A 55 -3.76 4.56 12.54
C LEU A 55 -3.33 3.09 12.50
N LEU A 56 -3.34 2.46 11.32
CA LEU A 56 -2.90 1.08 11.12
C LEU A 56 -1.40 0.91 11.38
N ASP A 57 -0.59 1.85 10.92
CA ASP A 57 0.85 1.88 11.19
C ASP A 57 1.13 2.04 12.69
N LEU A 58 0.42 2.96 13.37
CA LEU A 58 0.52 3.14 14.82
C LEU A 58 0.11 1.87 15.57
N ALA A 59 -0.98 1.23 15.19
CA ALA A 59 -1.43 -0.04 15.78
C ALA A 59 -0.37 -1.14 15.61
N THR A 60 0.26 -1.22 14.43
CA THR A 60 1.34 -2.15 14.14
C THR A 60 2.57 -1.89 15.01
N VAL A 61 2.99 -0.63 15.14
CA VAL A 61 4.10 -0.24 16.02
C VAL A 61 3.80 -0.56 17.49
N MET A 62 2.59 -0.29 17.95
CA MET A 62 2.16 -0.60 19.33
C MET A 62 2.16 -2.11 19.58
N ALA A 63 1.66 -2.91 18.63
CA ALA A 63 1.68 -4.37 18.71
C ALA A 63 3.12 -4.89 18.82
N VAL A 64 4.02 -4.44 17.94
CA VAL A 64 5.45 -4.82 17.94
C VAL A 64 6.14 -4.44 19.25
N ARG A 65 5.85 -3.25 19.81
CA ARG A 65 6.46 -2.83 21.08
C ARG A 65 5.99 -3.68 22.27
N ARG A 66 4.72 -4.10 22.27
CA ARG A 66 4.17 -4.98 23.31
C ARG A 66 4.79 -6.38 23.23
N THR A 67 4.95 -6.93 22.02
CA THR A 67 5.54 -8.26 21.83
C THR A 67 7.06 -8.26 21.97
N ALA A 68 7.78 -7.21 21.58
CA ALA A 68 9.23 -7.08 21.78
C ALA A 68 9.64 -7.12 23.26
N LYS A 69 8.82 -6.54 24.16
CA LYS A 69 9.04 -6.66 25.61
C LYS A 69 8.88 -8.09 26.11
N ALA A 70 7.94 -8.84 25.53
CA ALA A 70 7.70 -10.25 25.87
C ALA A 70 8.72 -11.21 25.20
N ALA A 71 9.31 -10.82 24.07
CA ALA A 71 10.17 -11.64 23.23
C ALA A 71 11.56 -11.95 23.80
N LYS A 72 12.05 -11.18 24.79
CA LYS A 72 13.39 -11.40 25.39
C LYS A 72 13.59 -12.78 26.02
N ILE A 73 12.51 -13.55 26.26
CA ILE A 73 12.54 -14.86 26.92
C ILE A 73 11.99 -15.98 26.00
N MET A 74 11.54 -15.64 24.78
CA MET A 74 10.77 -16.55 23.92
C MET A 74 11.62 -17.53 23.10
N ARG A 75 11.12 -18.77 22.94
CA ARG A 75 11.64 -19.80 22.02
C ARG A 75 10.52 -20.36 21.14
N GLY A 76 10.87 -21.01 20.03
CA GLY A 76 9.91 -21.71 19.16
C GLY A 76 8.98 -20.78 18.37
N GLU A 77 7.69 -21.13 18.27
CA GLU A 77 6.68 -20.42 17.47
C GLU A 77 6.55 -18.93 17.84
N VAL A 78 6.72 -18.60 19.12
CA VAL A 78 6.56 -17.21 19.58
C VAL A 78 7.73 -16.33 19.11
N TYR A 79 8.93 -16.90 19.02
CA TYR A 79 10.07 -16.24 18.39
C TYR A 79 9.86 -16.03 16.88
N ALA A 80 9.27 -17.01 16.19
CA ALA A 80 8.93 -16.89 14.77
C ALA A 80 7.89 -15.78 14.50
N LYS A 81 6.86 -15.66 15.36
CA LYS A 81 5.89 -14.53 15.31
C LYS A 81 6.58 -13.18 15.50
N HIS A 82 7.48 -13.07 16.48
CA HIS A 82 8.23 -11.84 16.70
C HIS A 82 9.08 -11.45 15.48
N LEU A 83 9.74 -12.40 14.81
CA LEU A 83 10.48 -12.13 13.58
C LEU A 83 9.58 -11.69 12.41
N MET A 84 8.34 -12.18 12.34
CA MET A 84 7.35 -11.71 11.36
C MET A 84 6.95 -10.26 11.64
N GLU A 85 6.66 -9.93 12.89
CA GLU A 85 6.32 -8.56 13.32
C GLU A 85 7.45 -7.56 13.02
N LEU A 86 8.72 -7.94 13.23
CA LEU A 86 9.85 -7.11 12.85
C LEU A 86 9.95 -6.87 11.34
N LYS A 87 9.53 -7.84 10.50
CA LYS A 87 9.47 -7.65 9.04
C LYS A 87 8.36 -6.70 8.64
N LEU A 88 7.18 -6.79 9.27
CA LEU A 88 6.09 -5.85 9.07
C LEU A 88 6.49 -4.43 9.48
N LEU A 89 7.20 -4.29 10.60
CA LEU A 89 7.73 -3.00 11.01
C LEU A 89 8.73 -2.43 10.00
N LYS A 90 9.66 -3.26 9.50
CA LYS A 90 10.61 -2.85 8.45
C LYS A 90 9.87 -2.42 7.19
N GLN A 91 8.86 -3.16 6.76
CA GLN A 91 8.02 -2.81 5.62
C GLN A 91 7.35 -1.45 5.80
N ALA A 92 6.69 -1.22 6.94
CA ALA A 92 6.03 0.04 7.26
C ALA A 92 7.01 1.23 7.27
N ILE A 93 8.18 1.06 7.90
CA ILE A 93 9.23 2.10 7.90
C ILE A 93 9.74 2.38 6.48
N THR A 94 9.97 1.34 5.67
CA THR A 94 10.43 1.51 4.28
C THR A 94 9.37 2.21 3.43
N GLN A 95 8.09 1.88 3.60
CA GLN A 95 6.99 2.53 2.90
C GLN A 95 6.84 4.00 3.31
N ALA A 96 6.91 4.30 4.61
CA ALA A 96 6.89 5.68 5.11
C ALA A 96 8.09 6.50 4.60
N ALA A 97 9.28 5.90 4.53
CA ALA A 97 10.47 6.54 3.96
C ALA A 97 10.32 6.81 2.46
N ALA A 98 9.77 5.87 1.69
CA ALA A 98 9.50 6.07 0.26
C ALA A 98 8.50 7.21 0.04
N PHE A 99 7.44 7.28 0.85
CA PHE A 99 6.48 8.39 0.82
C PHE A 99 7.13 9.74 1.17
N ALA A 100 7.99 9.79 2.20
CA ALA A 100 8.70 11.02 2.55
C ALA A 100 9.63 11.50 1.42
N VAL A 101 10.34 10.57 0.76
CA VAL A 101 11.16 10.88 -0.42
C VAL A 101 10.29 11.44 -1.56
N GLN A 102 9.10 10.87 -1.79
CA GLN A 102 8.17 11.41 -2.79
C GLN A 102 7.81 12.87 -2.52
N ILE A 103 7.49 13.22 -1.27
CA ILE A 103 7.17 14.62 -0.90
C ILE A 103 8.37 15.53 -1.13
N LEU A 104 9.58 15.09 -0.78
CA LEU A 104 10.80 15.87 -1.04
C LEU A 104 11.07 16.05 -2.53
N CYS A 105 10.86 15.01 -3.35
CA CYS A 105 10.98 15.11 -4.81
C CYS A 105 9.99 16.12 -5.39
N VAL A 106 8.72 16.09 -4.96
CA VAL A 106 7.70 17.05 -5.42
C VAL A 106 8.09 18.48 -5.02
N ALA A 107 8.48 18.69 -3.76
CA ALA A 107 8.92 20.01 -3.28
C ALA A 107 10.15 20.51 -4.05
N PHE A 108 11.10 19.62 -4.34
CA PHE A 108 12.27 19.94 -5.15
C PHE A 108 11.89 20.34 -6.58
N PHE A 109 11.02 19.58 -7.25
CA PHE A 109 10.62 19.89 -8.62
C PHE A 109 9.90 21.22 -8.73
N VAL A 110 8.99 21.52 -7.79
CA VAL A 110 8.31 22.81 -7.72
C VAL A 110 9.28 23.96 -7.45
N ALA A 111 10.32 23.75 -6.64
CA ALA A 111 11.29 24.80 -6.29
C ALA A 111 12.34 25.06 -7.38
N VAL A 112 12.64 24.08 -8.23
CA VAL A 112 13.75 24.15 -9.20
C VAL A 112 13.29 24.49 -10.62
N PHE A 113 12.08 24.08 -11.00
CA PHE A 113 11.60 24.26 -12.37
C PHE A 113 10.50 25.31 -12.43
N ASP A 114 10.71 26.35 -13.22
CA ASP A 114 9.69 27.38 -13.50
C ASP A 114 8.66 26.91 -14.55
N SER A 115 9.00 25.88 -15.32
CA SER A 115 8.12 25.35 -16.36
C SER A 115 7.04 24.45 -15.74
N GLU A 116 5.80 24.92 -15.74
CA GLU A 116 4.62 24.19 -15.27
C GLU A 116 4.50 22.78 -15.87
N TRP A 117 4.76 22.65 -17.18
CA TRP A 117 4.74 21.36 -17.86
C TRP A 117 5.81 20.39 -17.37
N THR A 118 6.97 20.94 -16.99
CA THR A 118 8.08 20.16 -16.45
C THR A 118 7.75 19.70 -15.03
N VAL A 119 7.28 20.61 -14.17
CA VAL A 119 6.83 20.30 -12.81
C VAL A 119 5.71 19.25 -12.84
N TRP A 120 4.69 19.45 -13.67
CA TRP A 120 3.59 18.51 -13.81
C TRP A 120 4.08 17.12 -14.27
N ALA A 121 4.92 17.05 -15.30
CA ALA A 121 5.41 15.78 -15.82
C ALA A 121 6.21 15.00 -14.77
N PHE A 122 7.15 15.66 -14.08
CA PHE A 122 7.98 15.01 -13.07
C PHE A 122 7.20 14.61 -11.82
N THR A 123 6.30 15.47 -11.33
CA THR A 123 5.45 15.14 -10.18
C THR A 123 4.48 13.99 -10.51
N ALA A 124 3.93 13.96 -11.71
CA ALA A 124 3.10 12.85 -12.19
C ALA A 124 3.89 11.54 -12.30
N VAL A 125 5.11 11.56 -12.86
CA VAL A 125 5.97 10.38 -12.92
C VAL A 125 6.32 9.89 -11.51
N ALA A 126 6.73 10.79 -10.63
CA ALA A 126 7.08 10.46 -9.25
C ALA A 126 5.89 9.83 -8.51
N TRP A 127 4.69 10.39 -8.68
CA TRP A 127 3.44 9.86 -8.12
C TRP A 127 3.18 8.41 -8.56
N ASN A 128 3.30 8.14 -9.86
CA ASN A 128 3.10 6.78 -10.40
C ASN A 128 4.21 5.81 -9.93
N LEU A 129 5.45 6.28 -9.80
CA LEU A 129 6.57 5.46 -9.30
C LEU A 129 6.35 5.05 -7.85
N LEU A 130 5.86 5.95 -6.98
CA LEU A 130 5.54 5.62 -5.60
C LEU A 130 4.48 4.49 -5.54
N HIS A 131 3.40 4.61 -6.30
CA HIS A 131 2.36 3.57 -6.37
C HIS A 131 2.83 2.24 -6.97
N LEU A 132 3.94 2.24 -7.72
CA LEU A 132 4.63 1.01 -8.16
C LEU A 132 5.56 0.45 -7.08
N ILE A 133 6.26 1.31 -6.34
CA ILE A 133 7.23 0.92 -5.32
C ILE A 133 6.54 0.30 -4.10
N ASP A 134 5.37 0.82 -3.69
CA ASP A 134 4.61 0.30 -2.55
C ASP A 134 4.35 -1.22 -2.62
N PRO A 135 3.74 -1.77 -3.69
CA PRO A 135 3.55 -3.22 -3.80
C PRO A 135 4.87 -4.00 -3.92
N ILE A 136 5.92 -3.40 -4.49
CA ILE A 136 7.26 -4.02 -4.54
C ILE A 136 7.84 -4.17 -3.13
N ILE A 137 7.71 -3.15 -2.28
CA ILE A 137 8.13 -3.20 -0.87
C ILE A 137 7.37 -4.33 -0.17
N ILE A 138 6.06 -4.42 -0.33
CA ILE A 138 5.25 -5.49 0.28
C ILE A 138 5.75 -6.88 -0.14
N LEU A 139 5.99 -7.08 -1.43
CA LEU A 139 6.51 -8.35 -1.97
C LEU A 139 7.92 -8.66 -1.45
N ALA A 140 8.78 -7.66 -1.33
CA ALA A 140 10.15 -7.84 -0.85
C ALA A 140 10.18 -8.30 0.61
N PHE A 141 9.33 -7.76 1.47
CA PHE A 141 9.34 -8.04 2.90
C PHE A 141 8.46 -9.24 3.32
N ASN A 142 7.43 -9.62 2.54
CA ASN A 142 6.58 -10.77 2.82
C ASN A 142 6.89 -12.01 1.95
N LYS A 143 7.60 -12.98 2.53
CA LYS A 143 7.88 -14.27 1.89
C LYS A 143 6.62 -15.10 1.63
N GLU A 144 5.62 -15.03 2.51
CA GLU A 144 4.34 -15.73 2.32
C GLU A 144 3.56 -15.15 1.14
N PHE A 145 3.53 -13.83 0.97
CA PHE A 145 2.90 -13.19 -0.19
C PHE A 145 3.58 -13.59 -1.50
N ARG A 146 4.92 -13.62 -1.50
CA ARG A 146 5.69 -14.15 -2.65
C ARG A 146 5.36 -15.61 -2.91
N ARG A 147 5.22 -16.44 -1.88
CA ARG A 147 4.83 -17.83 -2.04
C ARG A 147 3.43 -17.95 -2.64
N LEU A 148 2.45 -17.17 -2.20
CA LEU A 148 1.09 -17.21 -2.74
C LEU A 148 1.01 -16.78 -4.20
N ILE A 149 1.78 -15.76 -4.59
CA ILE A 149 1.76 -15.22 -5.96
C ILE A 149 2.65 -16.04 -6.91
N LEU A 150 3.79 -16.56 -6.43
CA LEU A 150 4.79 -17.25 -7.27
C LEU A 150 4.74 -18.77 -7.18
N SER A 151 3.98 -19.38 -6.27
CA SER A 151 3.81 -20.83 -6.26
C SER A 151 2.75 -21.22 -7.28
N SER A 152 3.20 -21.80 -8.39
CA SER A 152 2.36 -22.65 -9.22
C SER A 152 1.84 -23.81 -8.36
N PRO A 153 0.57 -24.26 -8.51
CA PRO A 153 0.06 -25.39 -7.74
C PRO A 153 0.95 -26.60 -8.01
N LYS A 154 1.72 -27.03 -6.99
CA LYS A 154 2.39 -28.32 -7.06
C LYS A 154 1.29 -29.37 -7.08
N PRO A 155 1.22 -30.25 -8.12
CA PRO A 155 0.31 -31.38 -8.06
C PRO A 155 0.63 -32.16 -6.79
N SER A 156 -0.37 -32.31 -5.93
CA SER A 156 -0.28 -33.09 -4.71
C SER A 156 0.02 -34.54 -5.11
N SER A 157 1.29 -34.94 -5.04
CA SER A 157 1.65 -36.35 -5.04
C SER A 157 1.20 -36.92 -3.71
N THR A 158 -0.04 -37.39 -3.67
CA THR A 158 -0.59 -38.27 -2.63
C THR A 158 0.32 -39.50 -2.55
N LYS A 159 1.32 -39.47 -1.68
CA LYS A 159 2.08 -40.67 -1.31
C LYS A 159 1.27 -41.33 -0.20
N ASP A 160 0.38 -42.21 -0.63
CA ASP A 160 -0.43 -43.07 0.22
C ASP A 160 0.51 -43.88 1.11
N ARG A 161 0.70 -43.44 2.35
CA ARG A 161 1.51 -44.13 3.35
C ARG A 161 0.57 -45.09 4.05
N THR A 162 0.39 -46.25 3.44
CA THR A 162 -0.28 -47.41 4.03
C THR A 162 0.31 -47.66 5.41
N SER A 163 -0.45 -47.27 6.43
CA SER A 163 -0.19 -47.63 7.81
C SER A 163 -0.28 -49.15 7.93
N HIS A 164 0.85 -49.83 8.09
CA HIS A 164 0.87 -51.18 8.64
C HIS A 164 0.29 -51.12 10.06
N ILE A 165 -1.01 -51.37 10.18
CA ILE A 165 -1.69 -51.65 11.43
C ILE A 165 -1.18 -53.02 11.88
N VAL A 166 -0.24 -53.02 12.83
CA VAL A 166 0.14 -54.22 13.57
C VAL A 166 -1.00 -54.50 14.57
N PHE A 167 -1.88 -55.44 14.24
CA PHE A 167 -2.84 -55.99 15.19
C PHE A 167 -2.09 -56.84 16.22
N HIS A 168 -1.96 -56.32 17.43
CA HIS A 168 -1.52 -57.10 18.58
C HIS A 168 -2.73 -57.91 19.10
N THR A 169 -2.85 -59.16 18.68
CA THR A 169 -3.81 -60.12 19.26
C THR A 169 -3.31 -60.49 20.66
N ARG A 170 -4.01 -60.03 21.71
CA ARG A 170 -3.80 -60.48 23.09
C ARG A 170 -4.71 -61.69 23.33
N GLN A 171 -4.14 -62.90 23.31
CA GLN A 171 -4.79 -64.07 23.88
C GLN A 171 -4.74 -63.95 25.40
N THR A 172 -5.90 -64.00 26.05
CA THR A 172 -6.01 -64.31 27.48
C THR A 172 -7.07 -65.39 27.60
N THR A 173 -6.59 -66.63 27.66
CA THR A 173 -7.35 -67.83 28.03
C THR A 173 -7.71 -67.77 29.50
N THR A 174 -9.00 -67.85 29.78
CA THR A 174 -9.60 -68.30 31.03
C THR A 174 -9.25 -69.77 31.27
N PHE A 175 -8.76 -70.10 32.48
CA PHE A 175 -9.26 -71.18 33.35
C PHE A 175 -8.75 -70.91 34.77
#